data_AF-A0A5E7RAJ3-F1
#
_entry.id   AF-A0A5E7RAJ3-F1
#
_cell.length_a   1.000
_cell.length_b   1.000
_cell.length_c   1.000
_cell.angle_alpha   90.00
_cell.angle_beta   90.00
_cell.angle_gamma   90.00
#
_symmetry.space_group_name_H-M   'P 1'
#
loop_
_entity.id
_entity.type
_entity.pdbx_description
1 polymer ?
#
loop_
_entity_poly.entity_id
_entity_poly.type
_entity_poly.pdbx_seq_one_letter_code
_entity_poly.pdbx_strand_id
1 'polypeptide(L)'
;MGLVIWKGEPLSLSYGIFASYHRCGPFKALRDFDLLEAIEVYKSQTSEATDEYSLLSDFPDYLIAHRYIELTPCRNIYLGEFNGFDVREVFDPDE
;
A
#
# COMPACT_ATOMS: atom_id res chain seq x y z
N MET A 1 -3.19 -12.20 17.85
CA MET A 1 -4.02 -10.99 17.84
C MET A 1 -4.03 -10.50 16.41
N GLY A 2 -5.21 -10.38 15.81
CA GLY A 2 -5.38 -9.87 14.46
C GLY A 2 -5.05 -8.39 14.33
N LEU A 3 -4.73 -7.94 13.12
CA LEU A 3 -4.63 -6.51 12.80
C LEU A 3 -5.90 -6.11 12.05
N VAL A 4 -6.93 -5.71 12.79
CA VAL A 4 -8.23 -5.33 12.22
C VAL A 4 -8.19 -3.90 11.72
N ILE A 5 -8.53 -3.72 10.45
CA ILE A 5 -8.70 -2.41 9.81
C ILE A 5 -10.20 -2.17 9.65
N TRP A 6 -10.66 -0.99 10.08
CA TRP A 6 -12.07 -0.64 10.03
C TRP A 6 -12.43 0.10 8.75
N LYS A 7 -13.67 -0.06 8.31
CA LYS A 7 -14.23 0.65 7.16
C LYS A 7 -14.08 2.16 7.34
N GLY A 8 -13.54 2.80 6.30
CA GLY A 8 -13.31 4.24 6.25
C GLY A 8 -12.02 4.70 6.90
N GLU A 9 -11.27 3.81 7.55
CA GLU A 9 -9.96 4.12 8.11
C GLU A 9 -8.97 4.49 6.99
N PRO A 10 -8.21 5.59 7.13
CA PRO A 10 -7.12 5.91 6.24
C PRO A 10 -5.89 5.07 6.58
N LEU A 11 -5.24 4.50 5.57
CA LEU A 11 -4.01 3.74 5.76
C LEU A 11 -3.02 3.94 4.63
N SER A 12 -1.74 3.71 4.93
CA SER A 12 -0.66 3.66 3.94
C SER A 12 0.02 2.32 4.08
N LEU A 13 0.30 1.70 2.94
CA LEU A 13 1.07 0.46 2.90
C LEU A 13 2.50 0.81 2.54
N SER A 14 3.46 0.18 3.20
CA SER A 14 4.87 0.40 2.89
C SER A 14 5.60 -0.91 2.97
N TYR A 15 6.46 -1.16 2.00
CA TYR A 15 7.23 -2.39 1.87
C TYR A 15 8.62 -2.08 1.32
N GLY A 16 9.59 -2.92 1.63
CA GLY A 16 10.96 -2.73 1.19
C GLY A 16 11.98 -3.00 2.29
N ILE A 17 13.26 -2.96 1.92
CA ILE A 17 14.38 -3.14 2.84
C ILE A 17 15.26 -1.89 2.77
N PHE A 18 15.55 -1.27 3.92
CA PHE A 18 16.41 -0.08 4.06
C PHE A 18 16.04 1.08 3.11
N ALA A 19 16.93 1.40 2.16
CA ALA A 19 16.86 2.57 1.29
C ALA A 19 15.79 2.46 0.19
N SER A 20 15.22 1.27 -0.03
CA SER A 20 14.21 1.01 -1.06
C SER A 20 12.82 0.82 -0.47
N TYR A 21 12.44 1.66 0.50
CA TYR A 21 11.10 1.61 1.11
C TYR A 21 10.08 2.22 0.15
N HIS A 22 9.33 1.38 -0.54
CA HIS A 22 8.19 1.80 -1.34
C HIS A 22 7.03 2.15 -0.42
N ARG A 23 6.42 3.30 -0.68
CA ARG A 23 5.22 3.77 0.01
C ARG A 23 4.09 3.81 -1.01
N CYS A 24 3.00 3.12 -0.70
CA CYS A 24 1.79 3.07 -1.49
C CYS A 24 0.64 3.72 -0.72
N GLY A 25 -0.25 4.35 -1.49
CA GLY A 25 -1.38 5.10 -0.95
C GLY A 25 -1.09 6.61 -0.91
N PRO A 26 -1.87 7.39 -0.15
CA PRO A 26 -2.82 6.93 0.88
C PRO A 26 -4.05 6.20 0.33
N PHE A 27 -4.54 5.24 1.11
CA PHE A 27 -5.73 4.46 0.83
C PHE A 27 -6.80 4.69 1.89
N LYS A 28 -8.04 4.32 1.55
CA LYS A 28 -9.16 4.24 2.46
C LYS A 28 -9.74 2.82 2.46
N ALA A 29 -9.99 2.27 3.64
CA ALA A 29 -10.65 0.98 3.77
C ALA A 29 -12.12 1.03 3.33
N LEU A 30 -12.54 0.08 2.50
CA LEU A 30 -13.92 -0.02 1.98
C LEU A 30 -14.82 -0.90 2.87
N ARG A 31 -14.22 -1.77 3.69
CA ARG A 31 -14.88 -2.68 4.62
C ARG A 31 -14.01 -2.94 5.84
N ASP A 32 -14.59 -3.58 6.85
CA ASP A 32 -13.84 -4.13 7.98
C ASP A 32 -13.13 -5.42 7.53
N PHE A 33 -11.87 -5.60 7.90
CA PHE A 33 -11.12 -6.83 7.61
C PHE A 33 -9.92 -7.02 8.55
N ASP A 34 -9.49 -8.28 8.70
CA ASP A 34 -8.21 -8.62 9.34
C ASP A 34 -7.12 -8.65 8.28
N LEU A 35 -6.09 -7.82 8.45
CA LEU A 35 -4.97 -7.74 7.50
C LEU A 35 -4.16 -9.04 7.46
N LEU A 36 -3.99 -9.72 8.60
CA LEU A 36 -3.21 -10.96 8.65
C LEU A 36 -3.94 -12.08 7.91
N GLU A 37 -5.26 -12.18 8.07
CA GLU A 37 -6.08 -13.12 7.32
C GLU A 37 -6.01 -12.83 5.81
N ALA A 38 -6.11 -11.56 5.41
CA ALA A 38 -5.98 -11.17 4.01
C ALA A 38 -4.60 -11.54 3.41
N ILE A 39 -3.52 -11.41 4.19
CA ILE A 39 -2.18 -11.84 3.78
C ILE A 39 -2.12 -13.36 3.61
N GLU A 40 -2.68 -14.14 4.53
CA GLU A 40 -2.68 -15.61 4.42
C GLU A 40 -3.46 -16.08 3.19
N VAL A 41 -4.64 -15.48 2.94
CA VAL A 41 -5.43 -15.75 1.74
C VAL A 41 -4.65 -15.40 0.48
N TYR A 42 -4.03 -14.23 0.43
CA TYR A 42 -3.21 -13.81 -0.71
C TYR A 42 -2.04 -14.77 -0.97
N LYS A 43 -1.29 -15.15 0.07
CA LYS A 43 -0.20 -16.13 -0.03
C LYS A 43 -0.67 -17.50 -0.51
N SER A 44 -1.88 -17.91 -0.15
CA SER A 44 -2.46 -19.19 -0.60
C SER A 44 -2.86 -19.20 -2.09
N GLN A 45 -3.13 -18.02 -2.66
CA GLN A 45 -3.54 -17.85 -4.05
C GLN A 45 -2.35 -17.66 -4.99
N THR A 46 -1.23 -17.18 -4.47
CA THR A 46 0.02 -17.07 -5.24
C THR A 46 0.85 -18.35 -5.12
N SER A 47 1.13 -19.00 -6.25
CA SER A 47 1.93 -20.23 -6.31
C SER A 47 3.38 -19.98 -5.86
N GLU A 48 4.00 -20.98 -5.21
CA GLU A 48 5.32 -20.99 -4.52
C GLU A 48 6.56 -20.45 -5.28
N ALA A 49 6.45 -19.95 -6.51
CA ALA A 49 7.61 -19.58 -7.36
C ALA A 49 7.90 -18.07 -7.44
N THR A 50 7.13 -17.22 -6.78
CA THR A 50 7.32 -15.76 -6.79
C THR A 50 8.18 -15.32 -5.60
N ASP A 51 9.22 -14.52 -5.87
CA ASP A 51 10.08 -13.91 -4.84
C ASP A 51 9.23 -13.15 -3.80
N GLU A 52 9.53 -13.29 -2.50
CA GLU A 52 8.76 -12.65 -1.43
C GLU A 52 8.67 -11.13 -1.60
N TYR A 53 9.65 -10.51 -2.24
CA TYR A 53 9.62 -9.07 -2.53
C TYR A 53 8.58 -8.70 -3.58
N SER A 54 8.41 -9.54 -4.61
CA SER A 54 7.37 -9.35 -5.63
C SER A 54 5.97 -9.57 -5.05
N LEU A 55 5.82 -10.48 -4.08
CA LEU A 55 4.55 -10.62 -3.36
C LEU A 55 4.16 -9.35 -2.61
N LEU A 56 5.14 -8.63 -2.05
CA LEU A 56 4.88 -7.38 -1.34
C LEU A 56 4.49 -6.24 -2.28
N SER A 57 5.04 -6.20 -3.50
CA SER A 57 4.66 -5.19 -4.49
C SER A 57 3.26 -5.38 -5.04
N ASP A 58 2.82 -6.63 -5.16
CA ASP A 58 1.53 -6.96 -5.79
C ASP A 58 0.37 -6.99 -4.77
N PHE A 59 0.68 -7.01 -3.47
CA PHE A 59 -0.33 -7.08 -2.41
C PHE A 59 -1.26 -5.84 -2.33
N PRO A 60 -0.79 -4.59 -2.49
CA PRO A 60 -1.67 -3.43 -2.59
C PRO A 60 -2.69 -3.56 -3.72
N ASP A 61 -2.26 -4.03 -4.90
CA ASP A 61 -3.14 -4.24 -6.05
C ASP A 61 -4.18 -5.33 -5.78
N TYR A 62 -3.78 -6.42 -5.11
CA TYR A 62 -4.71 -7.44 -4.65
C TYR A 62 -5.82 -6.85 -3.76
N LEU A 63 -5.46 -6.00 -2.79
CA LEU A 63 -6.42 -5.37 -1.89
C LEU A 63 -7.39 -4.44 -2.63
N ILE A 64 -6.92 -3.71 -3.64
CA ILE A 64 -7.75 -2.85 -4.50
C ILE A 64 -8.70 -3.71 -5.34
N ALA A 65 -8.17 -4.71 -6.04
CA ALA A 65 -8.96 -5.59 -6.92
C ALA A 65 -10.08 -6.32 -6.17
N HIS A 66 -9.84 -6.69 -4.90
CA HIS A 66 -10.82 -7.35 -4.04
C HIS A 66 -11.64 -6.39 -3.18
N ARG A 67 -11.57 -5.08 -3.45
CA ARG A 67 -12.34 -4.02 -2.76
C ARG A 67 -12.17 -4.02 -1.24
N TYR A 68 -10.96 -4.31 -0.76
CA TYR A 68 -10.59 -4.04 0.63
C TYR A 68 -10.28 -2.55 0.84
N ILE A 69 -9.58 -1.95 -0.12
CA ILE A 69 -9.13 -0.55 -0.07
C ILE A 69 -9.37 0.16 -1.40
N GLU A 70 -9.43 1.48 -1.38
CA GLU A 70 -9.41 2.34 -2.56
C GLU A 70 -8.29 3.40 -2.43
N LEU A 71 -7.67 3.78 -3.55
CA LEU A 71 -6.74 4.90 -3.58
C LEU A 71 -7.50 6.18 -3.26
N THR A 72 -7.01 6.96 -2.31
CA THR A 72 -7.61 8.25 -1.97
C THR A 72 -6.93 9.34 -2.79
N PRO A 73 -7.68 10.22 -3.49
CA PRO A 73 -7.10 11.31 -4.25
C PRO A 73 -6.44 12.31 -3.28
N CYS A 74 -5.13 12.17 -3.13
CA CYS A 74 -4.30 12.99 -2.25
C CYS A 74 -3.13 13.56 -3.05
N ARG A 75 -2.74 14.81 -2.73
CA ARG A 75 -1.55 15.41 -3.35
C ARG A 75 -0.30 14.85 -2.70
N ASN A 76 0.60 14.30 -3.51
CA ASN A 76 1.92 13.88 -3.08
C ASN A 76 2.84 15.12 -3.01
N ILE A 77 3.06 15.62 -1.79
CA ILE A 77 3.95 16.75 -1.52
C ILE A 77 5.25 16.22 -0.93
N TYR A 78 6.32 16.28 -1.71
CA TYR A 78 7.66 15.90 -1.27
C TYR A 78 8.35 17.11 -0.65
N LEU A 79 8.77 16.98 0.61
CA LEU A 79 9.51 18.01 1.33
C LEU A 79 11.01 17.67 1.33
N GLY A 80 11.67 17.93 0.20
CA GLY A 80 13.13 17.92 0.05
C GLY A 80 13.78 16.59 -0.36
N GLU A 81 14.99 16.72 -0.92
CA GLU A 81 16.00 15.67 -1.05
C GLU A 81 17.26 16.12 -0.27
N PHE A 82 18.15 15.19 0.10
CA PHE A 82 19.36 15.39 0.93
C PHE A 82 19.95 16.82 0.89
N ASN A 83 19.98 17.51 2.06
CA ASN A 83 20.49 18.86 2.32
C ASN A 83 19.63 20.10 1.97
N GLY A 84 18.31 19.99 1.76
CA GLY A 84 17.47 21.19 1.64
C GLY A 84 15.96 20.98 1.76
N PHE A 85 15.22 22.08 1.97
CA PHE A 85 13.77 22.15 1.75
C PHE A 85 13.52 22.41 0.26
N ASP A 86 13.18 21.39 -0.52
CA ASP A 86 12.74 21.50 -1.92
C ASP A 86 11.32 20.94 -2.01
N VAL A 87 10.32 21.80 -2.18
CA VAL A 87 8.92 21.38 -2.25
C VAL A 87 8.57 21.03 -3.68
N ARG A 88 8.32 19.74 -3.96
CA ARG A 88 7.83 19.29 -5.27
C ARG A 88 6.45 18.66 -5.12
N GLU A 89 5.51 19.15 -5.93
CA GLU A 89 4.23 18.50 -6.16
C GLU A 89 4.39 17.58 -7.37
N VAL A 90 4.23 16.28 -7.16
CA VAL A 90 4.14 15.31 -8.26
C VAL A 90 2.65 15.05 -8.47
N PHE A 91 2.16 15.38 -9.66
CA PHE A 91 0.85 14.98 -10.11
C PHE A 91 0.99 13.56 -10.67
N ASP A 92 0.36 12.56 -10.04
CA ASP A 92 0.15 11.24 -10.66
C ASP A 92 -0.83 11.43 -11.82
N PRO A 93 -0.40 11.36 -13.09
CA PRO A 93 -1.24 11.64 -14.24
C PRO A 93 -1.79 10.34 -14.82
N ASP A 94 -2.51 9.54 -14.04
CA ASP A 94 -3.22 8.37 -14.58
C ASP A 94 -4.56 8.19 -13.84
N GLU A 95 -5.61 8.81 -14.43
CA GLU A 95 -7.02 8.41 -14.32
C GLU A 95 -7.42 7.70 -15.62
#